data_AF-A0A5S9MG49-F1
#
_entry.id   AF-A0A5S9MG49-F1
#
_cell.length_a   1.000
_cell.length_b   1.000
_cell.length_c   1.000
_cell.angle_alpha   90.00
_cell.angle_beta   90.00
_cell.angle_gamma   90.00
#
_symmetry.space_group_name_H-M   'P 1'
#
loop_
_entity.id
_entity.type
_entity.pdbx_description
1 polymer ?
#
loop_
_entity_poly.entity_id
_entity_poly.type
_entity_poly.pdbx_seq_one_letter_code
_entity_poly.pdbx_strand_id
1 'polypeptide(L)'
;MDIKPGSMGKPIPGVEAAIVDNAGNELPPYRMGNLAIKKGWPSMMHTIWNNPEKYESYFMPGDWYVSGDSAYMDEDGYFWFQGRVDDVIMTSGERVGPFEVESKLVEHPAIAEAGVIGKPDPVRGEIIKAFIALRSGYEPTDELKEEIRTFVKKRTRSTCGTAGN
;
A
#
# COMPACT_ATOMS: atom_id res chain seq x y z
N MET A 1 1.26 -17.06 20.02
CA MET A 1 1.40 -16.37 18.72
C MET A 1 2.31 -15.21 19.00
N ASP A 2 3.50 -15.20 18.40
CA ASP A 2 4.49 -14.16 18.68
C ASP A 2 4.10 -12.88 17.93
N ILE A 3 4.08 -11.75 18.63
CA ILE A 3 3.69 -10.49 18.01
C ILE A 3 4.91 -9.93 17.27
N LYS A 4 4.80 -9.76 15.95
CA LYS A 4 5.77 -9.00 15.15
C LYS A 4 5.30 -7.55 15.05
N PRO A 5 6.01 -6.56 15.65
CA PRO A 5 5.62 -5.16 15.56
C PRO A 5 5.53 -4.70 14.11
N GLY A 6 4.38 -4.14 13.71
CA GLY A 6 4.11 -3.70 12.34
C GLY A 6 3.41 -4.73 11.45
N SER A 7 3.27 -5.98 11.90
CA SER A 7 2.47 -7.00 11.21
C SER A 7 1.00 -6.96 11.66
N MET A 8 0.09 -7.31 10.75
CA MET A 8 -1.32 -7.57 11.05
C MET A 8 -1.54 -8.88 11.82
N GLY A 9 -0.53 -9.76 11.87
CA GLY A 9 -0.65 -11.09 12.45
C GLY A 9 -1.02 -12.15 11.40
N LYS A 10 -1.66 -13.22 11.89
CA LYS A 10 -2.14 -14.36 11.09
C LYS A 10 -3.65 -14.31 10.94
N PRO A 11 -4.22 -14.93 9.90
CA PRO A 11 -5.66 -15.01 9.74
C PRO A 11 -6.33 -15.68 10.94
N ILE A 12 -7.54 -15.23 11.24
CA ILE A 12 -8.35 -15.82 12.31
C ILE A 12 -8.77 -17.25 11.93
N PRO A 13 -8.97 -18.15 12.91
CA PRO A 13 -9.41 -19.52 12.63
C PRO A 13 -10.72 -19.54 11.82
N GLY A 14 -10.74 -20.34 10.75
CA GLY A 14 -11.89 -20.45 9.85
C GLY A 14 -11.94 -19.38 8.75
N VAL A 15 -10.97 -18.47 8.70
CA VAL A 15 -10.75 -17.56 7.57
C VAL A 15 -9.46 -17.96 6.86
N GLU A 16 -9.55 -18.19 5.56
CA GLU A 16 -8.39 -18.42 4.71
C GLU A 16 -8.08 -17.12 3.98
N ALA A 17 -6.88 -16.58 4.23
CA ALA A 17 -6.39 -15.35 3.61
C ALA A 17 -5.11 -15.64 2.84
N ALA A 18 -4.96 -15.00 1.69
CA ALA A 18 -3.78 -15.13 0.83
C ALA A 18 -3.44 -13.77 0.20
N ILE A 19 -2.20 -13.67 -0.29
CA ILE A 19 -1.79 -12.56 -1.14
C ILE A 19 -1.86 -13.05 -2.58
N VAL A 20 -2.67 -12.40 -3.41
CA VAL A 20 -2.89 -12.81 -4.80
C VAL A 20 -2.48 -11.72 -5.79
N ASP A 21 -2.13 -12.13 -7.01
CA ASP A 21 -1.94 -11.23 -8.13
C ASP A 21 -3.27 -10.75 -8.72
N ASN A 22 -3.21 -9.95 -9.79
CA ASN A 22 -4.41 -9.44 -10.48
C ASN A 22 -5.16 -10.51 -11.31
N ALA A 23 -4.62 -11.73 -11.41
CA ALA A 23 -5.26 -12.87 -12.04
C ALA A 23 -5.88 -13.84 -11.01
N GLY A 24 -5.65 -13.61 -9.71
CA GLY A 24 -6.14 -14.46 -8.62
C GLY A 24 -5.20 -15.60 -8.26
N ASN A 25 -3.96 -15.58 -8.76
CA ASN A 25 -2.95 -16.57 -8.38
C ASN A 25 -2.29 -16.15 -7.07
N GLU A 26 -2.13 -17.10 -6.15
CA GLU A 26 -1.39 -16.88 -4.91
C GLU A 26 0.08 -16.57 -5.18
N LEU A 27 0.59 -15.56 -4.49
CA LEU A 27 1.96 -15.10 -4.59
C LEU A 27 2.83 -15.73 -3.50
N PRO A 28 4.11 -15.98 -3.78
CA PRO A 28 5.04 -16.51 -2.79
C PRO A 28 5.36 -15.48 -1.70
N PRO A 29 5.98 -15.90 -0.57
CA PRO A 29 6.35 -15.00 0.51
C PRO A 29 7.17 -13.79 0.05
N TYR A 30 7.01 -12.68 0.77
CA TYR A 30 7.62 -11.37 0.52
C TYR A 30 7.28 -10.74 -0.84
N ARG A 31 6.29 -11.29 -1.56
CA ARG A 31 5.72 -10.61 -2.73
C ARG A 31 4.50 -9.79 -2.34
N MET A 32 4.50 -8.56 -2.82
CA MET A 32 3.38 -7.64 -2.67
C MET A 32 2.27 -8.00 -3.66
N GLY A 33 1.05 -8.03 -3.18
CA GLY A 33 -0.14 -8.28 -3.98
C GLY A 33 -1.40 -7.81 -3.28
N ASN A 34 -2.54 -8.26 -3.78
CA ASN A 34 -3.83 -7.94 -3.23
C ASN A 34 -4.11 -8.87 -2.05
N LEU A 35 -4.50 -8.31 -0.90
CA LEU A 35 -4.97 -9.09 0.23
C LEU A 35 -6.36 -9.65 -0.11
N ALA A 36 -6.43 -10.97 -0.25
CA ALA A 36 -7.64 -11.69 -0.59
C ALA A 36 -8.05 -12.66 0.53
N ILE A 37 -9.37 -12.85 0.67
CA ILE A 37 -9.97 -13.77 1.63
C ILE A 37 -10.83 -14.77 0.85
N LYS A 38 -10.70 -16.07 1.15
CA LYS A 38 -11.46 -17.11 0.48
C LYS A 38 -12.94 -16.98 0.83
N LYS A 39 -13.82 -16.95 -0.17
CA LYS A 39 -15.28 -16.88 0.01
C LYS A 39 -15.77 -18.01 0.92
N GLY A 40 -16.71 -17.68 1.81
CA GLY A 40 -17.40 -18.67 2.65
C GLY A 40 -17.17 -18.55 4.16
N TRP A 41 -16.55 -17.47 4.64
CA TRP A 41 -16.42 -17.25 6.08
C TRP A 41 -17.75 -16.78 6.72
N PRO A 42 -17.99 -17.08 8.01
CA PRO A 42 -19.29 -16.89 8.65
C PRO A 42 -19.82 -15.45 8.67
N SER A 43 -18.93 -14.45 8.65
CA SER A 43 -19.26 -13.04 8.73
C SER A 43 -19.09 -12.30 7.39
N MET A 44 -19.14 -13.02 6.27
CA MET A 44 -19.04 -12.44 4.93
C MET A 44 -20.29 -11.63 4.60
N MET A 45 -20.12 -10.52 3.87
CA MET A 45 -21.26 -9.77 3.36
C MET A 45 -22.10 -10.66 2.40
N HIS A 46 -23.43 -10.60 2.51
CA HIS A 46 -24.30 -11.43 1.65
C HIS A 46 -24.61 -10.77 0.31
N THR A 47 -24.76 -9.45 0.30
CA THR A 47 -25.10 -8.66 -0.89
C THR A 47 -24.87 -7.18 -0.62
N ILE A 48 -24.90 -6.37 -1.68
CA ILE A 48 -24.99 -4.92 -1.58
C ILE A 48 -26.43 -4.53 -1.94
N TRP A 49 -27.07 -3.80 -1.03
CA TRP A 49 -28.46 -3.34 -1.21
C TRP A 49 -28.61 -2.57 -2.54
N ASN A 50 -29.55 -3.02 -3.38
CA ASN A 50 -29.82 -2.48 -4.72
C ASN A 50 -28.61 -2.45 -5.69
N ASN A 51 -27.54 -3.19 -5.43
CA ASN A 51 -26.37 -3.20 -6.32
C ASN A 51 -25.66 -4.57 -6.38
N PRO A 52 -26.28 -5.57 -7.02
CA PRO A 52 -25.68 -6.91 -7.14
C PRO A 52 -24.40 -6.92 -7.96
N GLU A 53 -24.29 -6.08 -9.00
CA GLU A 53 -23.09 -6.00 -9.85
C GLU A 53 -21.85 -5.58 -9.04
N LYS A 54 -22.02 -4.62 -8.13
CA LYS A 54 -20.92 -4.18 -7.25
C LYS A 54 -20.52 -5.27 -6.26
N TYR A 55 -21.45 -6.09 -5.78
CA TYR A 55 -21.12 -7.23 -4.93
C TYR A 55 -20.27 -8.26 -5.68
N GLU A 56 -20.67 -8.63 -6.90
CA GLU A 56 -19.90 -9.56 -7.74
C GLU A 56 -18.52 -8.99 -8.11
N SER A 57 -18.40 -7.66 -8.25
CA SER A 57 -17.12 -7.01 -8.57
C SER A 57 -16.04 -7.17 -7.49
N TYR A 58 -16.40 -7.54 -6.26
CA TYR A 58 -15.43 -7.80 -5.19
C TYR A 58 -14.79 -9.19 -5.26
N PHE A 59 -15.29 -10.08 -6.11
CA PHE A 59 -14.79 -11.43 -6.23
C PHE A 59 -13.92 -11.59 -7.47
N MET A 60 -12.74 -12.16 -7.27
CA MET A 60 -11.80 -12.56 -8.30
C MET A 60 -11.90 -14.06 -8.62
N PRO A 61 -11.36 -14.50 -9.77
CA PRO A 61 -11.22 -15.91 -10.08
C PRO A 61 -10.59 -16.69 -8.91
N GLY A 62 -11.08 -17.90 -8.66
CA GLY A 62 -10.65 -18.70 -7.50
C GLY A 62 -11.42 -18.42 -6.22
N ASP A 63 -12.59 -17.77 -6.29
CA ASP A 63 -13.45 -17.44 -5.14
C ASP A 63 -12.75 -16.57 -4.09
N TRP A 64 -11.88 -15.67 -4.56
CA TRP A 64 -11.16 -14.73 -3.72
C TRP A 64 -11.96 -13.43 -3.57
N TYR A 65 -12.33 -13.08 -2.34
CA TYR A 65 -12.82 -11.74 -2.01
C TYR A 65 -11.62 -10.79 -1.86
N VAL A 66 -11.58 -9.75 -2.69
CA VAL A 66 -10.51 -8.74 -2.65
C VAL A 66 -10.90 -7.63 -1.70
N SER A 67 -10.08 -7.43 -0.67
CA SER A 67 -10.30 -6.36 0.33
C SER A 67 -10.11 -4.95 -0.24
N GLY A 68 -9.34 -4.82 -1.33
CA GLY A 68 -8.84 -3.54 -1.83
C GLY A 68 -7.59 -3.06 -1.10
N ASP A 69 -7.01 -3.91 -0.24
CA ASP A 69 -5.74 -3.66 0.45
C ASP A 69 -4.58 -4.36 -0.25
N SER A 70 -3.44 -3.68 -0.29
CA SER A 70 -2.15 -4.19 -0.74
C SER A 70 -1.34 -4.63 0.47
N ALA A 71 -0.87 -5.87 0.45
CA ALA A 71 -0.10 -6.47 1.52
C ALA A 71 0.90 -7.49 0.97
N TYR A 72 1.82 -7.93 1.82
CA TYR A 72 2.64 -9.12 1.58
C TYR A 72 2.56 -10.07 2.76
N MET A 73 2.85 -11.34 2.53
CA MET A 73 2.93 -12.38 3.56
C MET A 73 4.38 -12.81 3.73
N ASP A 74 4.86 -12.96 4.95
CA ASP A 74 6.20 -13.51 5.21
C ASP A 74 6.20 -15.06 5.23
N GLU A 75 7.39 -15.66 5.34
CA GLU A 75 7.55 -17.13 5.38
C GLU A 75 6.89 -17.77 6.61
N ASP A 76 6.70 -17.00 7.68
CA ASP A 76 6.03 -17.46 8.89
C ASP A 76 4.50 -17.35 8.80
N GLY A 77 3.96 -16.85 7.68
CA GLY A 77 2.53 -16.66 7.43
C GLY A 77 1.94 -15.41 8.09
N TYR A 78 2.77 -14.43 8.45
CA TYR A 78 2.32 -13.14 8.95
C TYR A 78 2.07 -12.17 7.80
N PHE A 79 0.99 -11.40 7.91
CA PHE A 79 0.58 -10.43 6.91
C PHE A 79 1.10 -9.03 7.28
N TRP A 80 1.54 -8.30 6.26
CA TRP A 80 2.12 -6.97 6.40
C TRP A 80 1.37 -6.01 5.47
N PHE A 81 0.62 -5.10 6.07
CA PHE A 81 -0.13 -4.08 5.34
C PHE A 81 0.81 -3.06 4.70
N GLN A 82 0.46 -2.61 3.50
CA GLN A 82 1.24 -1.61 2.77
C GLN A 82 0.42 -0.41 2.32
N GLY A 83 -0.87 -0.60 2.00
CA GLY A 83 -1.75 0.48 1.58
C GLY A 83 -3.00 -0.02 0.88
N ARG A 84 -3.74 0.88 0.23
CA ARG A 84 -4.91 0.55 -0.60
C ARG A 84 -4.47 0.28 -2.03
N VAL A 85 -4.99 -0.77 -2.66
CA VAL A 85 -4.69 -1.11 -4.06
C VAL A 85 -5.04 0.05 -5.00
N ASP A 86 -6.14 0.75 -4.73
CA ASP A 86 -6.58 1.90 -5.51
C ASP A 86 -5.64 3.12 -5.37
N ASP A 87 -4.91 3.21 -4.25
CA ASP A 87 -4.03 4.33 -3.96
C ASP A 87 -2.54 4.00 -4.21
N VAL A 88 -2.18 2.76 -4.57
CA VAL A 88 -0.80 2.37 -4.88
C VAL A 88 -0.35 3.06 -6.16
N ILE A 89 0.74 3.83 -6.07
CA ILE A 89 1.32 4.57 -7.19
C ILE A 89 2.29 3.66 -7.93
N MET A 90 2.05 3.46 -9.23
CA MET A 90 2.90 2.66 -10.10
C MET A 90 3.91 3.55 -10.81
N THR A 91 5.11 3.71 -10.23
CA THR A 91 6.15 4.59 -10.79
C THR A 91 7.36 3.80 -11.29
N SER A 92 7.66 3.90 -12.59
CA SER A 92 8.81 3.23 -13.22
C SER A 92 8.91 1.72 -12.96
N GLY A 93 7.77 1.05 -12.78
CA GLY A 93 7.69 -0.40 -12.51
C GLY A 93 7.77 -0.78 -11.02
N GLU A 94 7.93 0.20 -10.13
CA GLU A 94 7.90 0.00 -8.68
C GLU A 94 6.52 0.36 -8.12
N ARG A 95 6.03 -0.46 -7.19
CA ARG A 95 4.81 -0.20 -6.42
C ARG A 95 5.19 0.64 -5.21
N VAL A 96 4.70 1.87 -5.16
CA VAL A 96 4.94 2.79 -4.03
C VAL A 96 3.62 3.10 -3.35
N GLY A 97 3.53 2.79 -2.06
CA GLY A 97 2.40 3.19 -1.24
C GLY A 97 2.49 4.70 -0.92
N PRO A 98 1.42 5.48 -1.09
CA PRO A 98 1.42 6.91 -0.77
C PRO A 98 1.74 7.15 0.70
N PHE A 99 1.24 6.28 1.58
CA PHE A 99 1.50 6.32 3.03
C PHE A 99 2.99 6.23 3.37
N GLU A 100 3.76 5.41 2.64
CA GLU A 100 5.21 5.31 2.86
C GLU A 100 5.88 6.67 2.61
N VAL A 101 5.51 7.34 1.53
CA VAL A 101 6.06 8.65 1.18
C VAL A 101 5.55 9.75 2.13
N GLU A 102 4.27 9.72 2.50
CA GLU A 102 3.65 10.65 3.45
C GLU A 102 4.32 10.58 4.82
N SER A 103 4.50 9.37 5.36
CA SER A 103 5.16 9.17 6.66
C SER A 103 6.58 9.74 6.66
N LYS A 104 7.33 9.58 5.56
CA LYS A 104 8.67 10.18 5.41
C LYS A 104 8.63 11.69 5.25
N LEU A 105 7.63 12.26 4.57
CA LEU A 105 7.48 13.71 4.46
C LEU A 105 7.19 14.35 5.81
N VAL A 106 6.32 13.76 6.62
CA VAL A 106 5.94 14.29 7.94
C VAL A 106 7.09 14.25 8.95
N GLU A 107 8.12 13.41 8.75
CA GLU A 107 9.36 13.45 9.54
C GLU A 107 10.17 14.76 9.36
N HIS A 108 9.89 15.56 8.33
CA HIS A 108 10.60 16.80 8.07
C HIS A 108 10.13 17.93 9.02
N PRO A 109 11.05 18.69 9.67
CA PRO A 109 10.66 19.72 10.64
C PRO A 109 9.73 20.81 10.08
N ALA A 110 9.90 21.17 8.81
CA ALA A 110 9.08 22.18 8.15
C ALA A 110 7.65 21.70 7.80
N ILE A 111 7.37 20.40 7.82
CA ILE A 111 6.11 19.82 7.32
C ILE A 111 5.15 19.57 8.49
N ALA A 112 3.93 20.08 8.35
CA ALA A 112 2.82 19.81 9.27
C ALA A 112 2.04 18.58 8.80
N GLU A 113 1.64 18.57 7.52
CA GLU A 113 0.87 17.50 6.88
C GLU A 113 1.37 17.29 5.45
N ALA A 114 1.28 16.05 4.96
CA ALA A 114 1.60 15.70 3.60
C ALA A 114 0.54 14.76 3.03
N GLY A 115 0.14 15.00 1.78
CA GLY A 115 -0.72 14.10 1.01
C GLY A 115 -0.04 13.75 -0.31
N VAL A 116 -0.01 12.48 -0.67
CA VAL A 116 0.70 11.97 -1.85
C VAL A 116 -0.27 11.30 -2.80
N ILE A 117 -0.19 11.67 -4.08
CA ILE A 117 -1.01 11.06 -5.14
C ILE A 117 -0.13 10.60 -6.31
N GLY A 118 -0.63 9.60 -7.03
CA GLY A 118 -0.13 9.24 -8.36
C GLY A 118 -0.64 10.22 -9.40
N LYS A 119 0.25 10.79 -10.21
CA LYS A 119 -0.12 11.55 -11.40
C LYS A 119 0.28 10.73 -12.64
N PRO A 120 -0.62 10.48 -13.59
CA PRO A 120 -0.27 9.78 -14.83
C PRO A 120 0.88 10.46 -15.58
N ASP A 121 1.85 9.66 -16.02
CA ASP A 121 3.04 10.09 -16.76
C ASP A 121 3.32 9.13 -17.92
N PRO A 122 3.53 9.65 -19.15
CA PRO A 122 3.67 8.83 -20.34
C PRO A 122 4.92 7.94 -20.39
N VAL A 123 5.93 8.23 -19.56
CA VAL A 123 7.20 7.48 -19.54
C VAL A 123 7.26 6.51 -18.36
N ARG A 124 6.74 6.94 -17.21
CA ARG A 124 6.89 6.20 -15.94
C ARG A 124 5.62 5.48 -15.48
N GLY A 125 4.54 5.55 -16.25
CA GLY A 125 3.21 5.11 -15.83
C GLY A 125 2.58 6.17 -14.94
N GLU A 126 3.10 6.31 -13.72
CA GLU A 126 2.73 7.38 -12.80
C GLU A 126 3.97 8.04 -12.17
N ILE A 127 3.84 9.31 -11.81
CA ILE A 127 4.81 10.04 -11.00
C ILE A 127 4.18 10.42 -9.66
N ILE A 128 5.00 10.33 -8.61
CA ILE A 128 4.60 10.71 -7.26
C ILE A 128 4.50 12.24 -7.18
N LYS A 129 3.31 12.74 -6.80
CA LYS A 129 3.07 14.16 -6.53
C LYS A 129 2.67 14.33 -5.06
N ALA A 130 3.47 15.09 -4.32
CA ALA A 130 3.19 15.43 -2.93
C ALA A 130 2.61 16.85 -2.81
N PHE A 131 1.56 16.98 -1.99
CA PHE A 131 1.02 18.24 -1.48
C PHE A 131 1.46 18.37 -0.03
N ILE A 132 1.99 19.53 0.34
CA ILE A 132 2.64 19.74 1.63
C ILE A 132 2.03 20.97 2.28
N ALA A 133 1.59 20.82 3.52
CA ALA A 133 1.26 21.92 4.40
C ALA A 133 2.46 22.20 5.30
N LEU A 134 2.97 23.44 5.26
CA LEU A 134 4.12 23.87 6.06
C LEU A 134 3.67 24.25 7.48
N ARG A 135 4.57 24.08 8.45
CA ARG A 135 4.38 24.60 9.82
C ARG A 135 4.51 26.12 9.83
N SER A 136 3.86 26.76 10.80
CA SER A 136 4.00 28.19 11.05
C SER A 136 5.47 28.59 11.23
N GLY A 137 5.90 29.63 10.51
CA GLY A 137 7.29 30.10 10.51
C GLY A 137 8.15 29.60 9.35
N TYR A 138 7.60 28.74 8.48
CA TYR A 138 8.25 28.33 7.22
C TYR A 138 7.54 28.96 6.02
N GLU A 139 8.32 29.49 5.08
CA GLU A 139 7.82 30.00 3.81
C GLU A 139 8.13 29.03 2.66
N PRO A 140 7.23 28.91 1.67
CA PRO A 140 7.46 28.06 0.51
C PRO A 140 8.49 28.70 -0.42
N THR A 141 9.77 28.40 -0.19
CA THR A 141 10.86 28.81 -1.09
C THR A 141 11.36 27.65 -1.95
N ASP A 142 12.03 27.99 -3.06
CA ASP A 142 12.64 26.97 -3.93
C ASP A 142 13.77 26.22 -3.21
N GLU A 143 14.49 26.85 -2.27
CA GLU A 143 15.48 26.15 -1.45
C GLU A 143 14.82 25.10 -0.55
N LEU A 144 13.73 25.46 0.14
CA LEU A 144 13.01 24.53 1.02
C LEU A 144 12.44 23.35 0.23
N LYS A 145 11.98 23.60 -1.01
CA LYS A 145 11.48 22.55 -1.91
C LYS A 145 12.59 21.56 -2.29
N GLU A 146 13.79 22.03 -2.62
CA GLU A 146 14.92 21.15 -2.93
C GLU A 146 15.47 20.43 -1.69
N GLU A 147 15.42 21.08 -0.52
CA GLU A 147 15.74 20.45 0.77
C GLU A 147 14.80 19.26 1.04
N ILE A 148 13.48 19.46 0.96
CA ILE A 148 12.47 18.41 1.16
C ILE A 148 12.65 17.29 0.12
N ARG A 149 12.86 17.61 -1.15
CA ARG A 149 13.13 16.60 -2.19
C ARG A 149 14.35 15.75 -1.88
N THR A 150 15.41 16.38 -1.39
CA THR A 150 16.65 15.69 -1.01
C THR A 150 16.45 14.84 0.23
N PHE A 151 15.68 15.33 1.21
CA PHE A 151 15.32 14.61 2.42
C PHE A 151 14.60 13.29 2.13
N VAL A 152 13.56 13.33 1.30
CA VAL A 152 12.81 12.13 0.90
C VAL A 152 13.71 11.17 0.11
N LYS A 153 14.45 11.66 -0.89
CA LYS A 153 15.37 10.81 -1.69
C LYS A 153 16.40 10.06 -0.84
N LYS A 154 16.93 10.69 0.22
CA LYS A 154 17.91 10.06 1.11
C LYS A 154 17.29 8.96 1.99
N ARG A 155 16.04 9.14 2.43
CA ARG A 155 15.33 8.22 3.34
C ARG A 155 14.57 7.10 2.65
N THR A 156 14.11 7.29 1.41
CA THR A 156 13.44 6.22 0.64
C THR A 156 14.44 5.22 0.05
N ARG A 157 15.68 5.65 -0.25
CA ARG A 157 16.75 4.72 -0.67
C ARG A 157 17.24 3.80 0.44
N SER A 158 17.10 4.19 1.71
CA SER A 158 17.50 3.32 2.83
C SER A 158 16.48 2.22 3.14
N THR A 159 15.24 2.31 2.64
CA THR A 159 14.22 1.26 2.78
C THR A 159 14.15 0.36 1.53
N CYS A 160 14.46 0.88 0.34
CA CYS A 160 14.58 0.10 -0.89
C CYS A 160 16.03 -0.34 -1.18
N GLY A 161 16.64 -1.05 -0.24
CA GLY A 161 18.03 -1.50 -0.38
C GLY A 161 18.42 -2.58 0.62
N THR A 162 17.96 -3.82 0.36
CA THR A 162 18.78 -5.06 0.25
C THR A 162 17.86 -6.29 0.35
N ALA A 163 17.34 -6.74 -0.80
CA ALA A 163 17.09 -8.16 -1.04
C ALA A 163 17.94 -8.52 -2.27
N GLY A 164 19.22 -8.72 -2.01
CA GLY A 164 20.26 -8.91 -3.01
C GLY A 164 21.50 -9.48 -2.34
N ASN A 165 21.41 -10.76 -1.98
CA ASN A 165 22.47 -11.76 -2.15
C ASN A 165 21.81 -13.13 -2.18
#